data_AF-A0AAW2QHU2-F1
#
_entry.id   AF-A0AAW2QHU2-F1
#
_cell.length_a   1.000
_cell.length_b   1.000
_cell.length_c   1.000
_cell.angle_alpha   90.00
_cell.angle_beta   90.00
_cell.angle_gamma   90.00
#
_symmetry.space_group_name_H-M   'P 1'
#
loop_
_entity.id
_entity.type
_entity.pdbx_description
1 polymer ?
#
loop_
_entity_poly.entity_id
_entity_poly.type
_entity_poly.pdbx_seq_one_letter_code
_entity_poly.pdbx_strand_id
1 'polypeptide(L)'
;MKITHEAGARHLVAYSDSQLIVKQVEGTYEAKEGNMIQYLQHIEEVKTSFDYFQLIKIQRQENVKADCLSKLASAAEDCKTRHITIQYLPKSKAPLTIQAISSTEDWKTPVIRWLEEGRLQDNRWEAARLKTQVIHFLL
;
A
#
# COMPACT_ATOMS: atom_id res chain seq x y z
N MET A 1 15.14 0.23 16.39
CA MET A 1 16.48 -0.16 16.92
C MET A 1 17.25 1.06 17.41
N LYS A 2 17.56 2.05 16.57
CA LYS A 2 18.28 3.27 16.98
C LYS A 2 17.68 3.98 18.21
N ILE A 3 16.39 4.30 18.17
CA ILE A 3 15.67 4.93 19.32
C ILE A 3 15.76 4.06 20.57
N THR A 4 15.69 2.73 20.41
CA THR A 4 15.79 1.78 21.52
C THR A 4 17.18 1.77 22.15
N HIS A 5 18.23 1.85 21.34
CA HIS A 5 19.61 2.00 21.80
C HIS A 5 19.83 3.35 22.48
N GLU A 6 19.33 4.44 21.90
CA GLU A 6 19.40 5.79 22.49
C GLU A 6 18.65 5.87 23.84
N ALA A 7 17.61 5.07 24.02
CA ALA A 7 16.92 4.91 25.30
C ALA A 7 17.71 4.06 26.33
N GLY A 8 18.90 3.57 26.00
CA GLY A 8 19.78 2.80 26.89
C GLY A 8 19.45 1.32 26.99
N ALA A 9 18.59 0.78 26.12
CA ALA A 9 18.27 -0.64 26.13
C ALA A 9 19.45 -1.47 25.60
N ARG A 10 19.84 -2.50 26.35
CA ARG A 10 20.91 -3.45 25.98
C ARG A 10 20.39 -4.75 25.34
N HIS A 11 19.12 -5.06 25.54
CA HIS A 11 18.47 -6.28 25.06
C HIS A 11 17.29 -5.89 24.17
N LEU A 12 17.25 -6.42 22.95
CA LEU A 12 16.22 -6.08 21.97
C LEU A 12 15.58 -7.33 21.36
N VAL A 13 14.27 -7.45 21.52
CA VAL A 13 13.44 -8.36 20.73
C VAL A 13 12.61 -7.51 19.77
N ALA A 14 12.84 -7.70 18.48
CA ALA A 14 12.12 -7.02 17.42
C ALA A 14 11.15 -7.98 16.72
N TYR A 15 10.00 -7.45 16.31
CA TYR A 15 8.99 -8.21 15.59
C TYR A 15 8.80 -7.59 14.19
N SER A 16 8.68 -8.43 13.18
CA SER A 16 8.45 -7.99 11.80
C SER A 16 7.52 -8.94 11.07
N ASP A 17 6.65 -8.41 10.22
CA ASP A 17 5.86 -9.17 9.26
C ASP A 17 6.55 -9.28 7.89
N SER A 18 7.76 -8.76 7.71
CA SER A 18 8.53 -8.95 6.47
C SER A 18 9.38 -10.22 6.54
N GLN A 19 8.95 -11.27 5.85
CA GLN A 19 9.71 -12.54 5.79
C GLN A 19 11.09 -12.37 5.17
N LEU A 20 11.22 -11.52 4.15
CA LEU A 20 12.48 -11.26 3.47
C LEU A 20 13.54 -10.73 4.45
N ILE A 21 13.18 -9.68 5.19
CA ILE A 21 14.10 -9.03 6.15
C ILE A 21 14.45 -10.00 7.28
N VAL A 22 13.47 -10.72 7.82
CA VAL A 22 13.74 -11.70 8.89
C VAL A 22 14.74 -12.75 8.43
N LYS A 23 14.53 -13.33 7.24
CA LYS A 23 15.41 -14.38 6.70
C LYS A 23 16.79 -13.88 6.31
N GLN A 24 16.90 -12.63 5.87
CA GLN A 24 18.18 -12.03 5.55
C GLN A 24 19.00 -11.69 6.81
N VAL A 25 18.36 -11.18 7.86
CA VAL A 25 19.02 -10.90 9.16
C VAL A 25 19.40 -12.20 9.89
N GLU A 26 18.62 -13.28 9.70
CA GLU A 26 18.96 -14.63 10.16
C GLU A 26 20.11 -15.25 9.35
N GLY A 27 20.49 -14.67 8.20
CA GLY A 27 21.51 -15.20 7.30
C GLY A 27 21.04 -16.40 6.44
N THR A 28 19.75 -16.73 6.48
CA THR A 28 19.18 -17.80 5.64
C THR A 28 19.06 -17.35 4.18
N TYR A 29 18.78 -16.06 3.95
CA TYR A 29 18.67 -15.47 2.61
C TYR A 29 19.81 -14.49 2.35
N GLU A 30 20.33 -14.52 1.13
CA GLU A 30 21.34 -13.58 0.67
C GLU A 30 20.69 -12.32 0.07
N ALA A 31 21.28 -11.15 0.32
CA ALA A 31 20.93 -9.92 -0.38
C ALA A 31 21.84 -9.73 -1.60
N LYS A 32 21.22 -9.57 -2.78
CA LYS A 32 21.96 -9.38 -4.05
C LYS A 32 21.98 -7.93 -4.52
N GLU A 33 21.00 -7.15 -4.10
CA GLU A 33 20.86 -5.75 -4.52
C GLU A 33 21.68 -4.84 -3.61
N GLY A 34 22.42 -3.88 -4.20
CA GLY A 34 23.33 -3.00 -3.46
C GLY A 34 22.66 -2.25 -2.30
N ASN A 35 21.44 -1.75 -2.52
CA ASN A 35 20.68 -1.06 -1.47
C ASN A 35 20.35 -2.00 -0.29
N MET A 36 19.94 -3.25 -0.59
CA MET A 36 19.62 -4.22 0.46
C MET A 36 20.87 -4.66 1.23
N ILE A 37 22.01 -4.81 0.55
CA ILE A 37 23.30 -5.11 1.20
C ILE A 37 23.67 -4.00 2.18
N GLN A 38 23.56 -2.73 1.78
CA GLN A 38 23.82 -1.59 2.67
C GLN A 38 22.86 -1.56 3.87
N TYR A 39 21.58 -1.86 3.65
CA TYR A 39 20.60 -1.96 4.74
C TYR A 39 20.96 -3.06 5.74
N LEU A 40 21.38 -4.24 5.26
CA LEU A 40 21.80 -5.34 6.14
C LEU A 40 23.08 -5.01 6.90
N GLN A 41 24.05 -4.37 6.26
CA GLN A 41 25.26 -3.89 6.95
C GLN A 41 24.90 -2.95 8.11
N HIS A 42 23.99 -2.02 7.88
CA HIS A 42 23.55 -1.10 8.94
C HIS A 42 22.80 -1.82 10.08
N ILE A 43 21.99 -2.84 9.76
CA ILE A 43 21.34 -3.67 10.79
C ILE A 43 22.38 -4.43 11.60
N GLU A 44 23.40 -5.01 10.98
CA GLU A 44 24.47 -5.71 11.69
C GLU A 44 25.28 -4.76 12.58
N GLU A 45 25.64 -3.56 12.11
CA GLU A 45 26.27 -2.53 12.95
C GLU A 45 25.42 -2.21 14.18
N VAL A 46 24.14 -1.93 13.99
CA VAL A 46 23.23 -1.59 15.10
C VAL A 46 23.03 -2.79 16.02
N LYS A 47 23.02 -4.01 15.49
CA LYS A 47 22.91 -5.25 16.28
C LYS A 47 24.09 -5.42 17.23
N THR A 48 25.32 -5.03 16.84
CA THR A 48 26.49 -5.07 17.74
C THR A 48 26.38 -4.15 18.96
N SER A 49 25.47 -3.15 18.91
CA SER A 49 25.22 -2.25 20.04
C SER A 49 24.37 -2.87 21.16
N PHE A 50 23.74 -4.02 20.90
CA PHE A 50 22.94 -4.77 21.87
C PHE A 50 23.69 -6.01 22.36
N ASP A 51 23.63 -6.28 23.66
CA ASP A 51 24.17 -7.51 24.26
C ASP A 51 23.35 -8.74 23.82
N TYR A 52 22.06 -8.53 23.55
CA TYR A 52 21.16 -9.54 23.02
C TYR A 52 20.23 -8.95 21.96
N PHE A 53 20.11 -9.66 20.84
CA PHE A 53 19.23 -9.29 19.74
C PHE A 53 18.49 -10.50 19.19
N GLN A 54 17.18 -10.37 19.01
CA GLN A 54 16.36 -11.35 18.30
C GLN A 54 15.35 -10.66 17.38
N LEU A 55 15.22 -11.16 16.16
CA LEU A 55 14.19 -10.72 15.21
C LEU A 55 13.21 -11.86 14.96
N ILE A 56 11.94 -11.65 15.27
CA ILE A 56 10.89 -12.66 15.20
C ILE A 56 9.90 -12.31 14.08
N LYS A 57 9.60 -13.30 13.23
CA LYS A 57 8.55 -13.19 12.22
C LYS A 57 7.19 -13.33 12.89
N ILE A 58 6.32 -12.35 12.68
CA ILE A 58 4.91 -12.36 13.10
C ILE A 58 3.97 -12.29 11.91
N GLN A 59 2.69 -12.61 12.14
CA GLN A 59 1.66 -12.45 11.11
C GLN A 59 1.33 -10.97 10.92
N ARG A 60 0.88 -10.59 9.73
CA ARG A 60 0.53 -9.19 9.43
C ARG A 60 -0.59 -8.68 10.33
N GLN A 61 -1.54 -9.57 10.66
CA GLN A 61 -2.65 -9.34 11.58
C GLN A 61 -2.19 -9.04 13.02
N GLU A 62 -0.95 -9.39 13.38
CA GLU A 62 -0.36 -9.11 14.69
C GLU A 62 0.47 -7.81 14.66
N ASN A 63 0.90 -7.36 13.47
CA ASN A 63 1.72 -6.15 13.29
C ASN A 63 0.90 -4.86 13.06
N VAL A 64 -0.38 -4.85 13.47
CA VAL A 64 -1.33 -3.77 13.17
C VAL A 64 -0.83 -2.40 13.61
N LYS A 65 -0.20 -2.31 14.79
CA LYS A 65 0.30 -1.04 15.32
C LYS A 65 1.38 -0.42 14.42
N ALA A 66 2.34 -1.23 13.98
CA ALA A 66 3.40 -0.74 13.10
C ALA A 66 2.85 -0.39 11.71
N ASP A 67 1.91 -1.18 11.17
CA ASP A 67 1.27 -0.92 9.88
C ASP A 67 0.39 0.35 9.91
N CYS A 68 -0.29 0.63 11.02
CA CYS A 68 -1.02 1.89 11.21
C CYS A 68 -0.06 3.09 11.23
N LEU A 69 1.07 2.98 11.94
CA LEU A 69 2.07 4.05 12.00
C LEU A 69 2.73 4.29 10.65
N SER A 70 3.07 3.24 9.89
CA SER A 70 3.66 3.39 8.56
C SER A 70 2.67 4.05 7.59
N LYS A 71 1.39 3.65 7.61
CA LYS A 71 0.34 4.29 6.82
C LYS A 71 0.16 5.76 7.17
N LEU A 72 0.19 6.12 8.46
CA LEU A 72 0.10 7.51 8.90
C LEU A 72 1.30 8.32 8.38
N ALA A 73 2.51 7.78 8.47
CA ALA A 73 3.70 8.43 7.95
C ALA A 73 3.64 8.61 6.42
N SER A 74 3.23 7.58 5.67
CA SER A 74 3.05 7.66 4.22
C SER A 74 1.99 8.70 3.83
N ALA A 75 0.85 8.71 4.53
CA ALA A 75 -0.20 9.70 4.27
C ALA A 75 0.27 11.14 4.58
N ALA A 76 1.08 11.33 5.61
CA ALA A 76 1.65 12.64 5.93
C ALA A 76 2.64 13.12 4.86
N GLU A 77 3.43 12.22 4.28
CA GLU A 77 4.35 12.52 3.18
C GLU A 77 3.59 12.84 1.88
N ASP A 78 2.53 12.08 1.58
CA ASP A 78 1.61 12.34 0.46
C ASP A 78 0.91 13.70 0.59
N CYS A 79 0.58 14.13 1.81
CA CYS A 79 -0.03 15.43 2.04
C CYS A 79 0.95 16.60 1.76
N LYS A 80 2.27 16.39 1.83
CA LYS A 80 3.26 17.42 1.45
C LYS A 80 3.38 17.58 -0.06
N THR A 81 3.07 16.55 -0.84
CA THR A 81 3.20 16.53 -2.31
C THR A 81 1.90 16.86 -3.05
N ARG A 82 0.75 16.80 -2.37
CA ARG A 82 -0.54 17.19 -2.95
C ARG A 82 -0.71 18.72 -2.97
N HIS A 83 -0.36 19.35 -4.09
CA HIS A 83 -0.94 20.64 -4.47
C HIS A 83 -2.42 20.41 -4.85
N ILE A 84 -3.33 20.54 -3.88
CA ILE A 84 -4.77 20.56 -4.17
C ILE A 84 -5.13 21.97 -4.67
N THR A 85 -5.16 22.16 -5.98
CA THR A 85 -5.71 23.38 -6.58
C THR A 85 -7.23 23.30 -6.51
N ILE A 86 -7.83 23.87 -5.47
CA ILE A 86 -9.28 24.07 -5.41
C ILE A 86 -9.62 25.26 -6.30
N GLN A 87 -9.97 25.02 -7.56
CA GLN A 87 -10.63 26.03 -8.38
C GLN A 87 -12.09 26.15 -7.94
N TYR A 88 -12.39 27.19 -7.17
CA TYR A 88 -13.76 27.56 -6.88
C TYR A 88 -14.37 28.24 -8.11
N LEU A 89 -15.19 27.51 -8.86
CA LEU A 89 -16.01 28.12 -9.90
C LEU A 89 -17.24 28.76 -9.23
N PRO A 90 -17.41 30.09 -9.28
CA PRO A 90 -18.61 30.71 -8.72
C PRO A 90 -19.84 30.14 -9.43
N LYS A 91 -20.85 29.72 -8.66
CA LYS A 91 -22.10 29.17 -9.20
C LYS A 91 -22.68 30.16 -10.22
N SER A 92 -22.67 29.79 -11.49
CA SER A 92 -23.32 30.54 -12.56
C SER A 92 -24.81 30.67 -12.23
N LYS A 93 -25.34 31.90 -12.31
CA LYS A 93 -26.78 32.19 -12.16
C LYS A 93 -27.58 31.91 -13.45
N ALA A 94 -26.94 31.40 -14.49
CA ALA A 94 -27.64 31.00 -15.71
C ALA A 94 -28.43 29.71 -15.46
N PRO A 95 -29.67 29.57 -15.97
CA PRO A 95 -30.35 28.30 -15.95
C PRO A 95 -29.48 27.28 -16.69
N LEU A 96 -29.09 26.21 -15.98
CA LEU A 96 -28.38 25.09 -16.55
C LEU A 96 -29.31 24.39 -17.55
N THR A 97 -29.21 24.75 -18.83
CA THR A 97 -29.69 23.89 -19.91
C THR A 97 -28.74 22.70 -19.96
N ILE A 98 -29.04 21.67 -19.17
CA ILE A 98 -28.33 20.39 -19.23
C ILE A 98 -28.69 19.77 -20.58
N GLN A 99 -27.85 19.99 -21.58
CA GLN A 99 -27.93 19.22 -22.81
C GLN A 99 -27.34 17.85 -22.48
N ALA A 100 -28.21 16.93 -22.10
CA ALA A 100 -27.82 15.54 -21.88
C ALA A 100 -27.31 14.99 -23.22
N ILE A 101 -25.99 14.84 -23.34
CA ILE A 101 -25.42 14.00 -24.38
C ILE A 101 -25.68 12.57 -23.91
N SER A 102 -26.84 12.03 -24.28
CA SER A 102 -27.14 10.62 -24.10
C SER A 102 -26.23 9.82 -25.04
N SER A 103 -24.98 9.61 -24.66
CA SER A 103 -24.21 8.52 -25.26
C SER A 103 -24.85 7.24 -24.77
N THR A 104 -25.53 6.54 -25.68
CA THR A 104 -26.25 5.29 -25.39
C THR A 104 -25.32 4.16 -24.92
N GLU A 105 -24.01 4.30 -25.05
CA GLU A 105 -23.01 3.37 -24.54
C GLU A 105 -21.82 4.11 -23.92
N ASP A 106 -21.92 4.41 -22.63
CA ASP A 106 -20.78 4.86 -21.81
C ASP A 106 -19.94 3.64 -21.36
N TRP A 107 -18.66 3.83 -21.05
CA TRP A 107 -17.73 2.75 -20.65
C TRP A 107 -18.20 1.97 -19.40
N LYS A 108 -19.13 2.54 -18.62
CA LYS A 108 -19.75 1.93 -17.44
C LYS A 108 -20.89 0.96 -17.77
N THR A 109 -21.48 1.07 -18.96
CA THR A 109 -22.59 0.22 -19.43
C THR A 109 -22.31 -1.28 -19.30
N PRO A 110 -21.14 -1.82 -19.73
CA PRO A 110 -20.83 -3.24 -19.54
C PRO A 110 -20.63 -3.64 -18.08
N VAL A 111 -20.18 -2.72 -17.22
CA VAL A 111 -19.98 -2.97 -15.79
C VAL A 111 -21.32 -3.05 -15.05
N ILE A 112 -22.22 -2.11 -15.31
CA ILE A 112 -23.58 -2.07 -14.72
C ILE A 112 -24.35 -3.32 -15.15
N ARG A 113 -24.35 -3.64 -16.44
CA ARG A 113 -25.01 -4.84 -16.97
C ARG A 113 -24.49 -6.13 -16.35
N TRP A 114 -23.18 -6.22 -16.07
CA TRP A 114 -22.62 -7.38 -15.38
C TRP A 114 -23.13 -7.51 -13.95
N LEU A 115 -23.20 -6.40 -13.21
CA LEU A 115 -23.71 -6.37 -11.84
C LEU A 115 -25.20 -6.73 -11.76
N GLU A 116 -26.00 -6.33 -12.76
CA GLU A 116 -27.45 -6.53 -12.79
C GLU A 116 -27.87 -7.90 -13.38
N GLU A 117 -27.23 -8.35 -14.46
CA GLU A 117 -27.69 -9.51 -15.24
C GLU A 117 -26.81 -10.76 -15.06
N GLY A 118 -25.62 -10.64 -14.47
CA GLY A 118 -24.71 -11.76 -14.21
C GLY A 118 -24.17 -12.48 -15.45
N ARG A 119 -24.40 -11.97 -16.67
CA ARG A 119 -23.95 -12.59 -17.91
C ARG A 119 -22.72 -11.89 -18.49
N LEU A 120 -21.78 -12.72 -18.95
CA LEU A 120 -20.56 -12.37 -19.66
C LEU A 120 -20.91 -12.10 -21.14
N GLN A 121 -20.35 -11.05 -21.74
CA GLN A 121 -20.33 -10.97 -23.21
C GLN A 121 -19.60 -12.19 -23.78
N ASP A 122 -19.98 -12.65 -24.99
CA ASP A 122 -19.54 -13.90 -25.62
C ASP A 122 -18.01 -14.07 -25.71
N ASN A 123 -17.25 -12.99 -25.53
CA ASN A 123 -15.80 -13.00 -25.56
C ASN A 123 -15.16 -13.28 -24.20
N ARG A 124 -14.49 -14.44 -24.09
CA ARG A 124 -13.80 -14.92 -22.88
C ARG A 124 -12.73 -13.96 -22.34
N TRP A 125 -12.16 -13.08 -23.18
CA TRP A 125 -11.15 -12.12 -22.76
C TRP A 125 -11.75 -10.83 -22.17
N GLU A 126 -12.87 -10.33 -22.71
CA GLU A 126 -13.58 -9.15 -22.20
C GLU A 126 -14.14 -9.43 -20.81
N ALA A 127 -14.70 -10.61 -20.66
CA ALA A 127 -15.10 -11.23 -19.42
C ALA A 127 -14.06 -11.16 -18.30
N ALA A 128 -12.84 -11.61 -18.60
CA ALA A 128 -11.75 -11.68 -17.64
C ALA A 128 -11.29 -10.25 -17.26
N ARG A 129 -11.20 -9.35 -18.25
CA ARG A 129 -10.86 -7.95 -18.02
C ARG A 129 -11.88 -7.25 -17.12
N LEU A 130 -13.17 -7.45 -17.39
CA LEU A 130 -14.27 -6.87 -16.61
C LEU A 130 -14.30 -7.41 -15.18
N LYS A 131 -14.09 -8.72 -14.97
CA LYS A 131 -13.98 -9.30 -13.62
C LYS A 131 -12.86 -8.64 -12.81
N THR A 132 -11.68 -8.47 -13.41
CA THR A 132 -10.56 -7.80 -12.74
C THR A 132 -10.88 -6.34 -12.42
N GLN A 133 -11.53 -5.61 -13.33
CA GLN A 133 -11.95 -4.23 -13.07
C GLN A 133 -12.98 -4.15 -11.94
N VAL A 134 -13.97 -5.03 -11.90
CA VAL A 134 -15.03 -4.99 -10.88
C VAL A 134 -14.49 -5.37 -9.49
N ILE A 135 -13.57 -6.33 -9.41
CA ILE A 135 -12.89 -6.65 -8.13
C ILE A 135 -12.19 -5.42 -7.56
N HIS A 136 -11.64 -4.56 -8.41
CA HIS A 136 -10.97 -3.32 -7.97
C HIS A 136 -11.94 -2.27 -7.39
N PHE A 137 -13.24 -2.37 -7.64
CA PHE A 137 -14.25 -1.43 -7.12
C PHE A 137 -15.08 -2.00 -5.96
N LEU A 138 -14.97 -3.31 -5.67
CA LEU A 138 -15.73 -4.00 -4.61
C LEU A 138 -14.90 -4.25 -3.32
N LEU A 139 -13.61 -3.92 -3.31
CA LEU A 139 -12.69 -3.99 -2.16
C LEU A 139 -12.36 -2.58 -1.65
#